data_AF-A0A7V2V873-F1
#
_entry.id   AF-A0A7V2V873-F1
#
_cell.length_a   1.000
_cell.length_b   1.000
_cell.length_c   1.000
_cell.angle_alpha   90.00
_cell.angle_beta   90.00
_cell.angle_gamma   90.00
#
_symmetry.space_group_name_H-M   'P 1'
#
loop_
_entity.id
_entity.type
_entity.pdbx_description
1 polymer ?
#
loop_
_entity_poly.entity_id
_entity_poly.type
_entity_poly.pdbx_seq_one_letter_code
_entity_poly.pdbx_strand_id
1 'polypeptide(L)'
;MSKYYDLPKEALASMLKHCATDREATEAFFNNFLYVKHLFSGNYSMALDQGIELLDTLQGIDNDAYRQVHKGTPYYWLGTAAFLMHDYQTAIFFYDAALSEDIRAGARADKNPTPAMHFILLEGEKLKQAAKSLVQDSQARLQAQIQIYNGSPGRPKDVQDLTVENLREYFLRLAISPDRENWSTLSTSLISFLLEWNYRNTLLDLRVSQGTSEPFFTHLFKGCVLFESLLRSNPVIIPQGNNLTLIKYLQASRVELNIPNDIPIGNADLPTIMNDLETVDDDVRLETAVQFTGKLRNSLGHNLGWPTTLNKKLYQQLFQMVFSSCLHVLACLYIPRTP
;
A
#
# COMPACT_ATOMS: atom_id res chain seq x y z
N MET A 1 -5.54 22.87 -27.37
CA MET A 1 -5.98 21.62 -28.05
C MET A 1 -4.86 20.62 -27.90
N SER A 2 -5.12 19.40 -27.43
CA SER A 2 -4.08 18.34 -27.41
C SER A 2 -3.74 17.99 -28.86
N LYS A 3 -2.45 17.87 -29.16
CA LYS A 3 -1.95 17.69 -30.53
C LYS A 3 -2.17 16.28 -31.10
N TYR A 4 -2.59 15.30 -30.29
CA TYR A 4 -2.35 13.88 -30.61
C TYR A 4 -3.57 12.95 -30.52
N TYR A 5 -4.79 13.46 -30.47
CA TYR A 5 -5.99 12.61 -30.34
C TYR A 5 -6.30 11.76 -31.59
N ASP A 6 -5.78 12.16 -32.76
CA ASP A 6 -6.09 11.52 -34.06
C ASP A 6 -4.83 11.21 -34.88
N LEU A 7 -3.69 10.90 -34.24
CA LEU A 7 -2.50 10.53 -35.00
C LEU A 7 -2.69 9.16 -35.68
N PRO A 8 -2.34 9.02 -36.97
CA PRO A 8 -2.23 7.72 -37.62
C PRO A 8 -1.27 6.80 -36.85
N LYS A 9 -1.54 5.48 -36.86
CA LYS A 9 -0.72 4.49 -36.15
C LYS A 9 0.76 4.58 -36.56
N GLU A 10 1.04 4.87 -37.82
CA GLU A 10 2.39 5.02 -38.35
C GLU A 10 3.12 6.22 -37.74
N ALA A 11 2.41 7.33 -37.51
CA ALA A 11 2.96 8.52 -36.86
C ALA A 11 3.26 8.23 -35.38
N LEU A 12 2.33 7.56 -34.68
CA LEU A 12 2.56 7.12 -33.29
C LEU A 12 3.75 6.16 -33.18
N ALA A 13 3.87 5.19 -34.10
CA ALA A 13 4.99 4.27 -34.15
C ALA A 13 6.34 5.00 -34.32
N SER A 14 6.39 5.97 -35.24
CA SER A 14 7.59 6.76 -35.48
C SER A 14 7.97 7.60 -34.26
N MET A 15 7.00 8.25 -33.61
CA MET A 15 7.22 9.02 -32.39
C MET A 15 7.68 8.13 -31.23
N LEU A 16 7.09 6.94 -31.07
CA LEU A 16 7.46 5.99 -30.03
C LEU A 16 8.91 5.52 -30.18
N LYS A 17 9.32 5.19 -31.42
CA LYS A 17 10.72 4.83 -31.73
C LYS A 17 11.70 5.96 -31.43
N HIS A 18 11.32 7.21 -31.70
CA HIS A 18 12.13 8.36 -31.34
C HIS A 18 12.27 8.50 -29.82
N CYS A 19 11.16 8.39 -29.07
CA CYS A 19 11.15 8.42 -27.61
C CYS A 19 11.99 7.30 -26.99
N ALA A 20 12.07 6.12 -27.63
CA ALA A 20 12.90 5.01 -27.15
C ALA A 20 14.38 5.37 -27.06
N THR A 21 14.82 6.37 -27.85
CA THR A 21 16.21 6.85 -27.90
C THR A 21 16.44 8.19 -27.21
N ASP A 22 15.38 8.92 -26.87
CA ASP A 22 15.44 10.27 -26.31
C ASP A 22 14.44 10.45 -25.15
N ARG A 23 15.00 10.65 -23.95
CA ARG A 23 14.23 10.78 -22.70
C ARG A 23 13.48 12.11 -22.61
N GLU A 24 14.06 13.22 -23.07
CA GLU A 24 13.38 14.51 -23.04
C GLU A 24 12.19 14.52 -24.01
N ALA A 25 12.37 13.89 -25.18
CA ALA A 25 11.29 13.68 -26.13
C ALA A 25 10.15 12.84 -25.53
N THR A 26 10.47 11.87 -24.67
CA THR A 26 9.48 10.99 -24.02
C THR A 26 8.53 11.77 -23.09
N GLU A 27 9.06 12.66 -22.24
CA GLU A 27 8.22 13.45 -21.34
C GLU A 27 7.31 14.41 -22.12
N ALA A 28 7.86 15.07 -23.14
CA ALA A 28 7.08 15.92 -24.03
C ALA A 28 5.99 15.11 -24.76
N PHE A 29 6.30 13.90 -25.21
CA PHE A 29 5.36 13.01 -25.89
C PHE A 29 4.13 12.72 -25.02
N PHE A 30 4.31 12.15 -23.84
CA PHE A 30 3.20 11.77 -22.96
C PHE A 30 2.40 12.99 -22.45
N ASN A 31 3.07 14.10 -22.15
CA ASN A 31 2.40 15.31 -21.63
C ASN A 31 1.51 16.04 -22.65
N ASN A 32 1.57 15.67 -23.93
CA ASN A 32 0.77 16.31 -24.97
C ASN A 32 -0.57 15.60 -25.27
N PHE A 33 -0.85 14.44 -24.66
CA PHE A 33 -2.12 13.72 -24.82
C PHE A 33 -3.24 14.27 -23.92
N LEU A 34 -4.50 14.03 -24.29
CA LEU A 34 -5.67 14.59 -23.59
C LEU A 34 -5.82 14.10 -22.14
N TYR A 35 -5.37 12.88 -21.84
CA TYR A 35 -5.52 12.32 -20.50
C TYR A 35 -4.85 13.20 -19.41
N VAL A 36 -3.72 13.84 -19.74
CA VAL A 36 -3.05 14.78 -18.84
C VAL A 36 -3.89 16.03 -18.60
N LYS A 37 -4.53 16.57 -19.65
CA LYS A 37 -5.47 17.69 -19.50
C LYS A 37 -6.66 17.28 -18.63
N HIS A 38 -7.20 16.07 -18.83
CA HIS A 38 -8.30 15.56 -18.01
C HIS A 38 -7.93 15.43 -16.56
N LEU A 39 -6.72 14.92 -16.24
CA LEU A 39 -6.20 14.85 -14.87
C LEU A 39 -6.21 16.23 -14.21
N PHE A 40 -5.61 17.24 -14.84
CA PHE A 40 -5.54 18.59 -14.26
C PHE A 40 -6.86 19.37 -14.29
N SER A 41 -7.85 18.89 -15.05
CA SER A 41 -9.20 19.46 -15.07
C SER A 41 -10.16 18.77 -14.10
N GLY A 42 -9.72 17.76 -13.35
CA GLY A 42 -10.54 17.00 -12.42
C GLY A 42 -11.35 15.85 -13.04
N ASN A 43 -11.16 15.55 -14.33
CA ASN A 43 -11.85 14.46 -15.03
C ASN A 43 -11.08 13.14 -14.89
N TYR A 44 -10.95 12.64 -13.66
CA TYR A 44 -10.03 11.55 -13.33
C TYR A 44 -10.37 10.22 -14.04
N SER A 45 -11.65 9.89 -14.23
CA SER A 45 -12.07 8.68 -14.97
C SER A 45 -11.60 8.74 -16.42
N MET A 46 -11.88 9.86 -17.12
CA MET A 46 -11.40 10.02 -18.49
C MET A 46 -9.86 10.01 -18.58
N ALA A 47 -9.18 10.59 -17.58
CA ALA A 47 -7.72 10.56 -17.53
C ALA A 47 -7.17 9.14 -17.36
N LEU A 48 -7.81 8.31 -16.53
CA LEU A 48 -7.40 6.93 -16.33
C LEU A 48 -7.68 6.10 -17.58
N ASP A 49 -8.92 6.14 -18.10
CA ASP A 49 -9.36 5.31 -19.23
C ASP A 49 -8.53 5.60 -20.49
N GLN A 50 -8.38 6.87 -20.86
CA GLN A 50 -7.61 7.26 -22.05
C GLN A 50 -6.12 7.00 -21.91
N GLY A 51 -5.57 7.15 -20.70
CA GLY A 51 -4.15 6.89 -20.48
C GLY A 51 -3.82 5.40 -20.53
N ILE A 52 -4.70 4.53 -20.02
CA ILE A 52 -4.59 3.09 -20.17
C ILE A 52 -4.70 2.70 -21.64
N GLU A 53 -5.71 3.20 -22.36
CA GLU A 53 -5.90 2.95 -23.78
C GLU A 53 -4.68 3.38 -24.61
N LEU A 54 -4.09 4.53 -24.31
CA LEU A 54 -2.86 5.00 -24.95
C LEU A 54 -1.71 4.02 -24.73
N LEU A 55 -1.47 3.59 -23.49
CA LEU A 55 -0.37 2.68 -23.17
C LEU A 55 -0.54 1.31 -23.84
N ASP A 56 -1.76 0.77 -23.82
CA ASP A 56 -2.11 -0.49 -24.51
C ASP A 56 -1.90 -0.36 -26.04
N THR A 57 -2.37 0.75 -26.62
CA THR A 57 -2.19 1.05 -28.04
C THR A 57 -0.71 1.13 -28.42
N LEU A 58 0.12 1.83 -27.64
CA LEU A 58 1.55 1.96 -27.91
C LEU A 58 2.26 0.60 -27.80
N GLN A 59 1.88 -0.22 -26.82
CA GLN A 59 2.40 -1.58 -26.68
C GLN A 59 2.04 -2.46 -27.89
N GLY A 60 0.81 -2.35 -28.38
CA GLY A 60 0.34 -3.09 -29.56
C GLY A 60 0.95 -2.62 -30.89
N ILE A 61 1.38 -1.35 -30.98
CA ILE A 61 2.04 -0.79 -32.17
C ILE A 61 3.48 -1.30 -32.31
N ASP A 62 4.28 -1.20 -31.25
CA ASP A 62 5.68 -1.63 -31.25
C ASP A 62 6.13 -1.95 -29.82
N ASN A 63 6.03 -3.24 -29.45
CA ASN A 63 6.34 -3.71 -28.10
C ASN A 63 7.81 -3.52 -27.72
N ASP A 64 8.74 -3.59 -28.68
CA ASP A 64 10.17 -3.43 -28.40
C ASP A 64 10.51 -1.97 -28.10
N ALA A 65 9.99 -1.03 -28.91
CA ALA A 65 10.12 0.40 -28.61
C ALA A 65 9.41 0.76 -27.29
N TYR A 66 8.20 0.25 -27.06
CA TYR A 66 7.43 0.48 -25.84
C TYR A 66 8.18 0.06 -24.56
N ARG A 67 8.89 -1.09 -24.59
CA ARG A 67 9.72 -1.56 -23.48
C ARG A 67 10.89 -0.63 -23.18
N GLN A 68 11.45 0.02 -24.19
CA GLN A 68 12.61 0.91 -24.03
C GLN A 68 12.21 2.29 -23.49
N VAL A 69 11.10 2.83 -23.98
CA VAL A 69 10.58 4.16 -23.58
C VAL A 69 10.35 4.24 -22.08
N HIS A 70 10.78 5.34 -21.46
CA HIS A 70 10.58 5.61 -20.04
C HIS A 70 9.12 5.99 -19.74
N LYS A 71 8.44 5.21 -18.89
CA LYS A 71 7.00 5.38 -18.59
C LYS A 71 6.72 5.88 -17.18
N GLY A 72 7.73 6.37 -16.44
CA GLY A 72 7.56 6.88 -15.08
C GLY A 72 6.48 7.97 -14.96
N THR A 73 6.56 9.00 -15.79
CA THR A 73 5.60 10.12 -15.81
C THR A 73 4.16 9.70 -16.12
N PRO A 74 3.86 8.98 -17.24
CA PRO A 74 2.49 8.55 -17.52
C PRO A 74 1.96 7.61 -16.43
N TYR A 75 2.76 6.68 -15.90
CA TYR A 75 2.32 5.85 -14.78
C TYR A 75 2.00 6.67 -13.53
N TYR A 76 2.82 7.66 -13.17
CA TYR A 76 2.53 8.53 -12.03
C TYR A 76 1.21 9.33 -12.19
N TRP A 77 0.91 9.80 -13.40
CA TRP A 77 -0.37 10.43 -13.72
C TRP A 77 -1.56 9.48 -13.57
N LEU A 78 -1.46 8.25 -14.05
CA LEU A 78 -2.52 7.25 -13.92
C LEU A 78 -2.71 6.80 -12.48
N GLY A 79 -1.63 6.64 -11.72
CA GLY A 79 -1.69 6.36 -10.28
C GLY A 79 -2.45 7.45 -9.53
N THR A 80 -2.19 8.71 -9.87
CA THR A 80 -2.88 9.87 -9.29
C THR A 80 -4.35 9.91 -9.67
N ALA A 81 -4.68 9.68 -10.95
CA ALA A 81 -6.07 9.62 -11.40
C ALA A 81 -6.86 8.50 -10.69
N ALA A 82 -6.31 7.28 -10.65
CA ALA A 82 -6.94 6.14 -9.97
C ALA A 82 -7.14 6.40 -8.47
N PHE A 83 -6.16 7.00 -7.80
CA PHE A 83 -6.27 7.34 -6.40
C PHE A 83 -7.43 8.31 -6.13
N LEU A 84 -7.53 9.36 -6.94
CA LEU A 84 -8.57 10.39 -6.80
C LEU A 84 -9.97 9.84 -7.11
N MET A 85 -10.06 8.65 -7.72
CA MET A 85 -11.29 7.88 -7.90
C MET A 85 -11.53 6.81 -6.83
N HIS A 86 -10.68 6.75 -5.80
CA HIS A 86 -10.71 5.71 -4.77
C HIS A 86 -10.45 4.28 -5.29
N ASP A 87 -9.82 4.15 -6.47
CA ASP A 87 -9.28 2.89 -6.96
C ASP A 87 -7.82 2.72 -6.50
N TYR A 88 -7.69 2.41 -5.21
CA TYR A 88 -6.39 2.34 -4.54
C TYR A 88 -5.51 1.19 -5.03
N GLN A 89 -6.09 0.10 -5.55
CA GLN A 89 -5.34 -1.03 -6.08
C GLN A 89 -4.67 -0.64 -7.41
N THR A 90 -5.43 -0.07 -8.33
CA THR A 90 -4.90 0.47 -9.59
C THR A 90 -3.93 1.62 -9.33
N ALA A 91 -4.21 2.48 -8.35
CA ALA A 91 -3.31 3.58 -7.97
C ALA A 91 -1.93 3.06 -7.56
N ILE A 92 -1.89 2.08 -6.65
CA ILE A 92 -0.62 1.49 -6.19
C ILE A 92 0.10 0.78 -7.32
N PHE A 93 -0.60 0.03 -8.16
CA PHE A 93 0.01 -0.62 -9.32
C PHE A 93 0.77 0.40 -10.19
N PHE A 94 0.13 1.52 -10.50
CA PHE A 94 0.77 2.55 -11.33
C PHE A 94 1.86 3.33 -10.60
N TYR A 95 1.73 3.62 -9.31
CA TYR A 95 2.81 4.25 -8.56
C TYR A 95 4.05 3.34 -8.44
N ASP A 96 3.86 2.04 -8.24
CA ASP A 96 4.94 1.05 -8.23
C ASP A 96 5.59 0.87 -9.61
N ALA A 97 4.78 0.86 -10.67
CA ALA A 97 5.27 0.84 -12.05
C ALA A 97 6.07 2.11 -12.39
N ALA A 98 5.61 3.28 -11.93
CA ALA A 98 6.33 4.54 -12.08
C ALA A 98 7.68 4.50 -11.36
N LEU A 99 7.70 4.04 -10.10
CA LEU A 99 8.91 3.86 -9.33
C LEU A 99 9.91 2.92 -10.05
N SER A 100 9.42 1.79 -10.55
CA SER A 100 10.24 0.80 -11.26
C SER A 100 10.88 1.37 -12.52
N GLU A 101 10.13 2.14 -13.31
CA GLU A 101 10.66 2.83 -14.50
C GLU A 101 11.70 3.90 -14.13
N ASP A 102 11.44 4.67 -13.07
CA ASP A 102 12.36 5.70 -12.60
C ASP A 102 13.69 5.09 -12.14
N ILE A 103 13.65 4.00 -11.36
CA ILE A 103 14.84 3.25 -10.91
C ILE A 103 15.59 2.66 -12.11
N ARG A 104 14.88 2.03 -13.05
CA ARG A 104 15.46 1.49 -14.30
C ARG A 104 16.20 2.57 -15.09
N ALA A 105 15.70 3.80 -15.06
CA ALA A 105 16.31 4.96 -15.71
C ALA A 105 17.35 5.71 -14.83
N GLY A 106 17.82 5.09 -13.75
CA GLY A 106 18.91 5.58 -12.90
C GLY A 106 18.49 6.59 -11.84
N ALA A 107 17.20 6.74 -11.55
CA ALA A 107 16.76 7.54 -10.41
C ALA A 107 17.15 6.90 -9.08
N ARG A 108 17.51 7.74 -8.11
CA ARG A 108 17.88 7.35 -6.75
C ARG A 108 17.34 8.36 -5.75
N ALA A 109 16.78 7.86 -4.65
CA ALA A 109 16.18 8.68 -3.60
C ALA A 109 17.17 9.70 -2.98
N ASP A 110 18.46 9.38 -2.93
CA ASP A 110 19.51 10.22 -2.34
C ASP A 110 20.07 11.29 -3.29
N LYS A 111 19.86 11.17 -4.60
CA LYS A 111 20.50 12.03 -5.62
C LYS A 111 19.49 12.78 -6.49
N ASN A 112 18.49 12.08 -6.99
CA ASN A 112 17.52 12.56 -7.96
C ASN A 112 16.15 11.90 -7.70
N PRO A 113 15.53 12.20 -6.53
CA PRO A 113 14.25 11.61 -6.18
C PRO A 113 13.17 12.07 -7.17
N THR A 114 12.30 11.14 -7.56
CA THR A 114 11.17 11.40 -8.45
C THR A 114 9.86 11.55 -7.66
N PRO A 115 8.79 12.08 -8.27
CA PRO A 115 7.49 12.14 -7.61
C PRO A 115 6.96 10.77 -7.13
N ALA A 116 7.24 9.69 -7.85
CA ALA A 116 6.88 8.33 -7.43
C ALA A 116 7.64 7.91 -6.16
N MET A 117 8.94 8.23 -6.08
CA MET A 117 9.74 8.01 -4.87
C MET A 117 9.17 8.79 -3.67
N HIS A 118 8.81 10.05 -3.86
CA HIS A 118 8.21 10.87 -2.80
C HIS A 118 6.87 10.30 -2.32
N PHE A 119 6.05 9.75 -3.22
CA PHE A 119 4.82 9.06 -2.85
C PHE A 119 5.09 7.82 -1.98
N ILE A 120 6.03 6.97 -2.39
CA ILE A 120 6.37 5.73 -1.67
C ILE A 120 7.01 6.03 -0.30
N LEU A 121 7.82 7.08 -0.21
CA LEU A 121 8.40 7.56 1.04
C LEU A 121 7.43 8.41 1.88
N LEU A 122 6.23 8.67 1.37
CA LEU A 122 5.23 9.54 2.00
C LEU A 122 5.79 10.93 2.36
N GLU A 123 6.61 11.53 1.49
CA GLU A 123 7.28 12.82 1.70
C GLU A 123 6.38 14.00 1.26
N GLY A 124 5.36 14.30 2.06
CA GLY A 124 4.36 15.34 1.77
C GLY A 124 4.93 16.76 1.81
N GLU A 125 6.07 16.97 2.47
CA GLU A 125 6.74 18.27 2.53
C GLU A 125 7.40 18.68 1.21
N LYS A 126 7.66 17.73 0.30
CA LYS A 126 8.34 18.01 -0.97
C LYS A 126 7.41 18.78 -1.92
N LEU A 127 7.98 19.83 -2.54
CA LEU A 127 7.19 20.80 -3.31
C LEU A 127 6.88 20.36 -4.74
N LYS A 128 7.75 19.57 -5.37
CA LYS A 128 7.67 19.21 -6.80
C LYS A 128 6.99 17.85 -7.01
N GLN A 129 5.69 17.79 -6.73
CA GLN A 129 4.87 16.59 -6.94
C GLN A 129 3.43 17.02 -7.25
N ALA A 130 2.83 16.55 -8.36
CA ALA A 130 1.46 16.95 -8.69
C ALA A 130 0.43 16.33 -7.72
N ALA A 131 0.75 15.17 -7.15
CA ALA A 131 -0.07 14.53 -6.11
C ALA A 131 0.31 15.02 -4.69
N LYS A 132 0.82 16.25 -4.52
CA LYS A 132 1.31 16.74 -3.22
C LYS A 132 0.31 16.58 -2.09
N SER A 133 -0.92 17.07 -2.29
CA SER A 133 -1.99 17.01 -1.28
C SER A 133 -2.27 15.57 -0.85
N LEU A 134 -2.27 14.66 -1.82
CA LEU A 134 -2.44 13.23 -1.61
C LEU A 134 -1.33 12.67 -0.71
N VAL A 135 -0.06 12.97 -1.02
CA VAL A 135 1.08 12.50 -0.22
C VAL A 135 1.04 13.10 1.19
N GLN A 136 0.68 14.37 1.32
CA GLN A 136 0.49 15.03 2.62
C GLN A 136 -0.61 14.36 3.46
N ASP A 137 -1.76 14.10 2.85
CA ASP A 137 -2.86 13.40 3.53
C ASP A 137 -2.44 11.99 3.94
N SER A 138 -1.71 11.29 3.08
CA SER A 138 -1.20 9.93 3.35
C SER A 138 -0.21 9.92 4.52
N GLN A 139 0.71 10.89 4.54
CA GLN A 139 1.65 11.08 5.65
C GLN A 139 0.93 11.39 6.97
N ALA A 140 -0.04 12.31 6.96
CA ALA A 140 -0.81 12.68 8.14
C ALA A 140 -1.59 11.49 8.71
N ARG A 141 -2.14 10.64 7.84
CA ARG A 141 -2.83 9.40 8.23
C ARG A 141 -1.90 8.40 8.88
N LEU A 142 -0.73 8.18 8.29
CA LEU A 142 0.27 7.29 8.87
C LEU A 142 0.70 7.81 10.25
N GLN A 143 0.95 9.11 10.37
CA GLN A 143 1.31 9.76 11.62
C GLN A 143 0.24 9.55 12.71
N ALA A 144 -1.05 9.68 12.37
CA ALA A 144 -2.14 9.44 13.30
C ALA A 144 -2.20 7.98 13.77
N GLN A 145 -2.00 7.02 12.86
CA GLN A 145 -1.97 5.60 13.22
C GLN A 145 -0.73 5.24 14.07
N ILE A 146 0.42 5.85 13.78
CA ILE A 146 1.63 5.72 14.61
C ILE A 146 1.37 6.25 16.02
N GLN A 147 0.67 7.37 16.18
CA GLN A 147 0.33 7.90 17.52
C GLN A 147 -0.58 6.93 18.29
N ILE A 148 -1.57 6.34 17.63
CA ILE A 148 -2.43 5.31 18.22
C ILE A 148 -1.57 4.11 18.67
N TYR A 149 -0.73 3.59 17.77
CA TYR A 149 0.18 2.49 18.09
C TYR A 149 1.10 2.82 19.27
N ASN A 150 1.71 4.01 19.26
CA ASN A 150 2.65 4.39 20.32
C ASN A 150 1.98 4.50 21.69
N GLY A 151 0.69 4.90 21.72
CA GLY A 151 -0.12 4.94 22.95
C GLY A 151 -0.65 3.59 23.41
N SER A 152 -0.56 2.54 22.59
CA SER A 152 -1.13 1.22 22.93
C SER A 152 -0.33 0.49 24.02
N PRO A 153 -1.00 -0.08 25.04
CA PRO A 153 -0.32 -0.85 26.08
C PRO A 153 0.26 -2.17 25.54
N GLY A 154 1.30 -2.67 26.20
CA GLY A 154 1.96 -3.94 25.84
C GLY A 154 3.20 -3.79 24.93
N ARG A 155 3.54 -2.56 24.51
CA ARG A 155 4.81 -2.29 23.81
C ARG A 155 6.02 -2.69 24.68
N PRO A 156 7.04 -3.36 24.10
CA PRO A 156 8.31 -3.58 24.79
C PRO A 156 8.92 -2.25 25.22
N LYS A 157 9.43 -2.17 26.46
CA LYS A 157 9.96 -0.92 27.04
C LYS A 157 11.26 -0.46 26.37
N ASP A 158 11.97 -1.38 25.73
CA ASP A 158 13.22 -1.19 25.00
C ASP A 158 13.00 -0.85 23.52
N VAL A 159 11.74 -0.75 23.07
CA VAL A 159 11.40 -0.32 21.71
C VAL A 159 10.99 1.16 21.75
N GLN A 160 11.78 2.00 21.08
CA GLN A 160 11.51 3.43 20.94
C GLN A 160 10.17 3.72 20.26
N ASP A 161 9.66 4.93 20.47
CA ASP A 161 8.49 5.43 19.76
C ASP A 161 8.70 5.41 18.27
N LEU A 162 7.73 4.81 17.57
CA LEU A 162 7.73 4.77 16.13
C LEU A 162 7.50 6.19 15.61
N THR A 163 8.24 6.58 14.58
CA THR A 163 8.03 7.84 13.85
C THR A 163 7.91 7.56 12.36
N VAL A 164 7.36 8.52 11.61
CA VAL A 164 7.33 8.43 10.15
C VAL A 164 8.75 8.37 9.60
N GLU A 165 9.69 9.11 10.19
CA GLU A 165 11.10 9.11 9.83
C GLU A 165 11.74 7.73 10.02
N ASN A 166 11.49 7.04 11.15
CA ASN A 166 12.02 5.69 11.34
C ASN A 166 11.44 4.70 10.32
N LEU A 167 10.13 4.78 10.03
CA LEU A 167 9.53 3.95 8.98
C LEU A 167 10.12 4.25 7.60
N ARG A 168 10.37 5.51 7.27
CA ARG A 168 11.02 5.89 6.02
C ARG A 168 12.42 5.29 5.93
N GLU A 169 13.23 5.46 6.97
CA GLU A 169 14.62 5.04 6.98
C GLU A 169 14.78 3.53 6.92
N TYR A 170 14.07 2.79 7.77
CA TYR A 170 14.28 1.36 7.98
C TYR A 170 13.31 0.45 7.22
N PHE A 171 12.28 1.01 6.58
CA PHE A 171 11.29 0.22 5.84
C PHE A 171 11.02 0.79 4.43
N LEU A 172 10.47 1.99 4.31
CA LEU A 172 10.01 2.50 3.00
C LEU A 172 11.16 2.78 2.02
N ARG A 173 12.33 3.24 2.48
CA ARG A 173 13.51 3.42 1.60
C ARG A 173 13.98 2.11 0.98
N LEU A 174 13.74 0.98 1.64
CA LEU A 174 14.12 -0.33 1.12
C LEU A 174 13.23 -0.77 -0.05
N ALA A 175 12.02 -0.22 -0.20
CA ALA A 175 11.19 -0.40 -1.39
C ALA A 175 11.82 0.17 -2.67
N ILE A 176 12.70 1.16 -2.53
CA ILE A 176 13.35 1.87 -3.63
C ILE A 176 14.72 1.23 -3.94
N SER A 177 15.13 0.24 -3.16
CA SER A 177 16.39 -0.48 -3.35
C SER A 177 16.21 -1.59 -4.38
N PRO A 178 17.01 -1.65 -5.47
CA PRO A 178 16.90 -2.68 -6.50
C PRO A 178 17.17 -4.10 -5.95
N ASP A 179 17.92 -4.22 -4.85
CA ASP A 179 18.33 -5.51 -4.26
C ASP A 179 17.25 -6.17 -3.39
N ARG A 180 16.03 -5.62 -3.33
CA ARG A 180 14.99 -6.02 -2.35
C ARG A 180 13.60 -6.11 -2.98
N GLU A 181 13.45 -7.02 -3.94
CA GLU A 181 12.24 -7.16 -4.78
C GLU A 181 10.92 -7.26 -4.00
N ASN A 182 10.87 -7.95 -2.84
CA ASN A 182 9.63 -8.08 -2.06
C ASN A 182 9.26 -6.83 -1.23
N TRP A 183 10.20 -5.90 -1.01
CA TRP A 183 9.98 -4.75 -0.13
C TRP A 183 9.09 -3.68 -0.75
N SER A 184 9.09 -3.56 -2.09
CA SER A 184 8.17 -2.65 -2.77
C SER A 184 6.73 -3.09 -2.53
N THR A 185 6.44 -4.38 -2.75
CA THR A 185 5.11 -4.96 -2.49
C THR A 185 4.65 -4.79 -1.04
N LEU A 186 5.54 -5.00 -0.06
CA LEU A 186 5.21 -4.80 1.36
C LEU A 186 4.88 -3.33 1.66
N SER A 187 5.69 -2.40 1.14
CA SER A 187 5.54 -0.97 1.38
C SER A 187 4.27 -0.43 0.72
N THR A 188 4.02 -0.79 -0.53
CA THR A 188 2.81 -0.37 -1.24
C THR A 188 1.55 -1.03 -0.69
N SER A 189 1.64 -2.25 -0.17
CA SER A 189 0.54 -2.90 0.55
C SER A 189 0.20 -2.19 1.85
N LEU A 190 1.20 -1.75 2.63
CA LEU A 190 1.01 -0.94 3.84
C LEU A 190 0.34 0.39 3.50
N ILE A 191 0.84 1.09 2.48
CA ILE A 191 0.31 2.38 2.04
C ILE A 191 -1.14 2.21 1.56
N SER A 192 -1.45 1.28 0.67
CA SER A 192 -2.83 1.10 0.20
C SER A 192 -3.79 0.65 1.30
N PHE A 193 -3.39 -0.24 2.19
CA PHE A 193 -4.24 -0.65 3.32
C PHE A 193 -4.58 0.55 4.23
N LEU A 194 -3.61 1.45 4.47
CA LEU A 194 -3.86 2.69 5.19
C LEU A 194 -4.82 3.63 4.44
N LEU A 195 -4.68 3.76 3.11
CA LEU A 195 -5.41 4.76 2.33
C LEU A 195 -6.84 4.34 1.98
N GLU A 196 -7.09 3.04 1.81
CA GLU A 196 -8.43 2.49 1.58
C GLU A 196 -9.38 2.75 2.76
N TRP A 197 -8.85 2.76 3.98
CA TRP A 197 -9.57 2.91 5.25
C TRP A 197 -10.70 3.97 5.23
N ASN A 198 -10.40 5.18 4.77
CA ASN A 198 -11.37 6.28 4.82
C ASN A 198 -12.54 6.04 3.88
N TYR A 199 -12.25 5.61 2.66
CA TYR A 199 -13.27 5.32 1.68
C TYR A 199 -14.15 4.15 2.14
N ARG A 200 -13.56 3.12 2.76
CA ARG A 200 -14.32 2.02 3.36
C ARG A 200 -15.24 2.50 4.49
N ASN A 201 -14.82 3.44 5.32
CA ASN A 201 -15.71 4.04 6.33
C ASN A 201 -16.89 4.78 5.69
N THR A 202 -16.65 5.55 4.62
CA THR A 202 -17.73 6.19 3.85
C THR A 202 -18.70 5.14 3.28
N LEU A 203 -18.19 4.04 2.73
CA LEU A 203 -19.03 2.96 2.22
C LEU A 203 -19.84 2.26 3.33
N LEU A 204 -19.32 2.17 4.56
CA LEU A 204 -20.08 1.66 5.70
C LEU A 204 -21.24 2.59 6.09
N ASP A 205 -21.05 3.91 5.99
CA ASP A 205 -22.11 4.88 6.26
C ASP A 205 -23.22 4.85 5.19
N LEU A 206 -22.83 4.56 3.94
CA LEU A 206 -23.76 4.48 2.80
C LEU A 206 -24.43 3.11 2.64
N ARG A 207 -23.92 2.09 3.32
CA ARG A 207 -24.39 0.72 3.17
C ARG A 207 -25.83 0.58 3.68
N VAL A 208 -26.64 -0.12 2.89
CA VAL A 208 -27.98 -0.57 3.28
C VAL A 208 -27.91 -1.69 4.34
N SER A 209 -28.97 -1.84 5.14
CA SER A 209 -29.03 -2.82 6.24
C SER A 209 -28.70 -4.26 5.82
N GLN A 210 -29.10 -4.66 4.61
CA GLN A 210 -28.77 -5.95 4.00
C GLN A 210 -27.98 -5.75 2.71
N GLY A 211 -26.74 -6.22 2.68
CA GLY A 211 -25.83 -6.08 1.54
C GLY A 211 -24.52 -6.82 1.77
N THR A 212 -23.61 -6.75 0.80
CA THR A 212 -22.32 -7.42 0.90
C THR A 212 -21.39 -6.76 1.93
N SER A 213 -20.68 -7.58 2.70
CA SER A 213 -19.55 -7.15 3.56
C SER A 213 -18.19 -7.36 2.88
N GLU A 214 -18.17 -7.89 1.66
CA GLU A 214 -16.96 -8.27 0.94
C GLU A 214 -15.92 -7.15 0.88
N PRO A 215 -16.24 -5.87 0.55
CA PRO A 215 -15.21 -4.83 0.45
C PRO A 215 -14.48 -4.57 1.78
N PHE A 216 -15.15 -4.81 2.91
CA PHE A 216 -14.58 -4.62 4.24
C PHE A 216 -13.77 -5.84 4.68
N PHE A 217 -14.27 -7.04 4.40
CA PHE A 217 -13.56 -8.29 4.68
C PHE A 217 -12.31 -8.42 3.83
N THR A 218 -12.38 -8.16 2.53
CA THR A 218 -11.22 -8.16 1.62
C THR A 218 -10.17 -7.14 2.07
N HIS A 219 -10.61 -5.94 2.49
CA HIS A 219 -9.71 -4.94 3.04
C HIS A 219 -9.00 -5.40 4.32
N LEU A 220 -9.73 -5.92 5.31
CA LEU A 220 -9.15 -6.43 6.56
C LEU A 220 -8.24 -7.64 6.29
N PHE A 221 -8.65 -8.55 5.41
CA PHE A 221 -7.86 -9.71 5.02
C PHE A 221 -6.54 -9.30 4.36
N LYS A 222 -6.55 -8.28 3.49
CA LYS A 222 -5.32 -7.69 2.94
C LYS A 222 -4.38 -7.22 4.04
N GLY A 223 -4.88 -6.51 5.07
CA GLY A 223 -4.07 -6.12 6.22
C GLY A 223 -3.51 -7.30 7.02
N CYS A 224 -4.30 -8.35 7.21
CA CYS A 224 -3.85 -9.61 7.82
C CYS A 224 -2.75 -10.32 7.02
N VAL A 225 -2.87 -10.35 5.69
CA VAL A 225 -1.84 -10.91 4.78
C VAL A 225 -0.58 -10.05 4.79
N LEU A 226 -0.71 -8.73 4.86
CA LEU A 226 0.43 -7.83 5.06
C LEU A 226 1.15 -8.13 6.37
N PHE A 227 0.43 -8.24 7.47
CA PHE A 227 0.99 -8.61 8.77
C PHE A 227 1.80 -9.92 8.71
N GLU A 228 1.21 -10.97 8.12
CA GLU A 228 1.92 -12.24 7.93
C GLU A 228 3.14 -12.10 7.02
N SER A 229 3.03 -11.33 5.93
CA SER A 229 4.14 -11.10 4.99
C SER A 229 5.29 -10.33 5.61
N LEU A 230 5.00 -9.39 6.52
CA LEU A 230 6.01 -8.68 7.32
C LEU A 230 6.73 -9.62 8.29
N LEU A 231 6.02 -10.54 8.94
CA LEU A 231 6.66 -11.55 9.79
C LEU A 231 7.54 -12.50 8.98
N ARG A 232 7.09 -12.90 7.78
CA ARG A 232 7.85 -13.77 6.87
C ARG A 232 9.11 -13.11 6.33
N SER A 233 9.05 -11.80 6.10
CA SER A 233 10.16 -11.01 5.55
C SER A 233 11.05 -10.41 6.64
N ASN A 234 10.89 -10.86 7.89
CA ASN A 234 11.68 -10.42 9.03
C ASN A 234 13.19 -10.54 8.73
N PRO A 235 13.96 -9.44 8.78
CA PRO A 235 15.39 -9.46 8.48
C PRO A 235 16.26 -10.08 9.59
N VAL A 236 15.70 -10.33 10.78
CA VAL A 236 16.42 -10.80 11.96
C VAL A 236 16.19 -12.29 12.22
N ILE A 237 14.94 -12.77 12.13
CA ILE A 237 14.56 -14.12 12.55
C ILE A 237 13.86 -14.85 11.42
N ILE A 238 14.51 -15.91 10.93
CA ILE A 238 13.99 -16.79 9.89
C ILE A 238 13.78 -18.18 10.52
N PRO A 239 12.53 -18.59 10.82
CA PRO A 239 12.28 -19.92 11.35
C PRO A 239 12.69 -20.99 10.33
N GLN A 240 13.32 -22.07 10.82
CA GLN A 240 13.77 -23.18 10.00
C GLN A 240 12.67 -24.24 9.83
N GLY A 241 12.62 -24.87 8.65
CA GLY A 241 11.77 -26.05 8.38
C GLY A 241 10.73 -25.87 7.27
N ASN A 242 10.12 -26.98 6.87
CA ASN A 242 9.07 -27.01 5.84
C ASN A 242 7.70 -26.65 6.45
N ASN A 243 6.79 -26.10 5.63
CA ASN A 243 5.43 -25.72 6.00
C ASN A 243 5.36 -24.72 7.18
N LEU A 244 5.93 -23.53 6.97
CA LEU A 244 5.87 -22.43 7.92
C LEU A 244 4.48 -21.76 7.88
N THR A 245 3.78 -21.82 9.01
CA THR A 245 2.47 -21.20 9.23
C THR A 245 2.63 -19.89 10.01
N LEU A 246 1.61 -19.01 10.00
CA LEU A 246 1.62 -17.75 10.75
C LEU A 246 2.04 -17.95 12.21
N ILE A 247 1.48 -18.95 12.89
CA ILE A 247 1.81 -19.24 14.29
C ILE A 247 3.30 -19.55 14.48
N LYS A 248 3.95 -20.26 13.54
CA LYS A 248 5.39 -20.56 13.65
C LYS A 248 6.25 -19.30 13.55
N TYR A 249 5.89 -18.35 12.69
CA TYR A 249 6.59 -17.06 12.60
C TYR A 249 6.40 -16.21 13.87
N LEU A 250 5.18 -16.20 14.43
CA LEU A 250 4.90 -15.52 15.70
C LEU A 250 5.69 -16.13 16.85
N GLN A 251 5.74 -17.46 16.95
CA GLN A 251 6.51 -18.13 17.98
C GLN A 251 8.01 -17.85 17.87
N ALA A 252 8.54 -17.79 16.64
CA ALA A 252 9.93 -17.46 16.41
C ALA A 252 10.27 -16.02 16.82
N SER A 253 9.31 -15.09 16.72
CA SER A 253 9.50 -13.66 17.00
C SER A 253 8.91 -13.23 18.36
N ARG A 254 8.52 -14.18 19.22
CA ARG A 254 7.71 -13.91 20.42
C ARG A 254 8.39 -13.00 21.43
N VAL A 255 9.71 -13.14 21.57
CA VAL A 255 10.51 -12.38 22.53
C VAL A 255 10.61 -10.93 22.08
N GLU A 256 10.87 -10.73 20.79
CA GLU A 256 11.04 -9.43 20.17
C GLU A 256 9.73 -8.64 20.13
N LEU A 257 8.62 -9.34 19.89
CA LEU A 257 7.26 -8.79 19.91
C LEU A 257 6.67 -8.70 21.32
N ASN A 258 7.34 -9.21 22.37
CA ASN A 258 6.81 -9.25 23.74
C ASN A 258 5.38 -9.83 23.82
N ILE A 259 5.16 -10.95 23.11
CA ILE A 259 3.89 -11.70 23.10
C ILE A 259 4.05 -13.04 23.84
N PRO A 260 2.96 -13.60 24.42
CA PRO A 260 3.04 -14.87 25.11
C PRO A 260 3.34 -16.03 24.16
N ASN A 261 3.88 -17.10 24.73
CA ASN A 261 4.20 -18.34 24.02
C ASN A 261 2.98 -19.02 23.40
N ASP A 262 1.77 -18.81 23.91
CA ASP A 262 0.58 -19.56 23.49
C ASP A 262 -0.54 -18.62 23.07
N ILE A 263 -0.21 -17.68 22.17
CA ILE A 263 -1.20 -16.72 21.67
C ILE A 263 -2.37 -17.44 20.95
N PRO A 264 -3.63 -17.27 21.40
CA PRO A 264 -4.74 -18.08 20.90
C PRO A 264 -5.25 -17.56 19.53
N ILE A 265 -4.63 -18.05 18.45
CA ILE A 265 -4.94 -17.74 17.03
C ILE A 265 -5.68 -18.90 16.33
N GLY A 266 -6.14 -19.91 17.09
CA GLY A 266 -6.81 -21.10 16.56
C GLY A 266 -8.04 -20.79 15.68
N ASN A 267 -8.67 -21.84 15.15
CA ASN A 267 -9.83 -21.73 14.25
C ASN A 267 -11.04 -21.12 14.97
N ALA A 268 -11.10 -19.79 15.04
CA ALA A 268 -12.28 -19.04 15.40
C ALA A 268 -13.09 -18.75 14.13
N ASP A 269 -14.40 -18.88 14.20
CA ASP A 269 -15.26 -18.36 13.14
C ASP A 269 -15.44 -16.84 13.28
N LEU A 270 -15.84 -16.18 12.19
CA LEU A 270 -15.99 -14.73 12.20
C LEU A 270 -17.06 -14.23 13.19
N PRO A 271 -18.24 -14.87 13.35
CA PRO A 271 -19.19 -14.51 14.40
C PRO A 271 -18.58 -14.47 15.81
N THR A 272 -17.79 -15.49 16.17
CA THR A 272 -17.12 -15.56 17.47
C THR A 272 -16.13 -14.41 17.64
N ILE A 273 -15.35 -14.10 16.59
CA ILE A 273 -14.42 -12.96 16.62
C ILE A 273 -15.18 -11.64 16.86
N MET A 274 -16.32 -11.42 16.20
CA MET A 274 -17.10 -10.20 16.39
C MET A 274 -17.69 -10.10 17.80
N ASN A 275 -18.20 -11.21 18.34
CA ASN A 275 -18.72 -11.25 19.70
C ASN A 275 -17.61 -11.02 20.74
N ASP A 276 -16.45 -11.64 20.56
CA ASP A 276 -15.28 -11.41 21.41
C ASP A 276 -14.89 -9.92 21.38
N LEU A 277 -14.90 -9.30 20.19
CA LEU A 277 -14.51 -7.90 19.99
C LEU A 277 -15.39 -6.91 20.76
N GLU A 278 -16.69 -7.20 20.90
CA GLU A 278 -17.61 -6.35 21.68
C GLU A 278 -17.29 -6.32 23.18
N THR A 279 -16.54 -7.32 23.67
CA THR A 279 -16.12 -7.41 25.08
C THR A 279 -14.73 -6.84 25.34
N VAL A 280 -14.01 -6.42 24.29
CA VAL A 280 -12.66 -5.85 24.43
C VAL A 280 -12.76 -4.41 24.93
N ASP A 281 -12.03 -4.10 26.00
CA ASP A 281 -11.90 -2.75 26.54
C ASP A 281 -11.29 -1.78 25.52
N ASP A 282 -11.55 -0.48 25.69
CA ASP A 282 -11.04 0.57 24.79
C ASP A 282 -9.49 0.63 24.78
N ASP A 283 -8.83 0.22 25.86
CA ASP A 283 -7.37 0.13 26.00
C ASP A 283 -6.80 -1.20 25.48
N VAL A 284 -6.97 -1.45 24.18
CA VAL A 284 -6.51 -2.67 23.52
C VAL A 284 -5.01 -2.86 23.67
N ARG A 285 -4.59 -3.93 24.34
CA ARG A 285 -3.19 -4.36 24.40
C ARG A 285 -2.71 -4.87 23.04
N LEU A 286 -1.44 -4.62 22.69
CA LEU A 286 -0.89 -5.08 21.42
C LEU A 286 -0.92 -6.61 21.24
N GLU A 287 -0.79 -7.36 22.32
CA GLU A 287 -1.00 -8.81 22.32
C GLU A 287 -2.40 -9.18 21.80
N THR A 288 -3.44 -8.50 22.30
CA THR A 288 -4.82 -8.68 21.86
C THR A 288 -4.97 -8.29 20.39
N ALA A 289 -4.36 -7.18 19.97
CA ALA A 289 -4.38 -6.77 18.55
C ALA A 289 -3.75 -7.84 17.65
N VAL A 290 -2.60 -8.40 18.02
CA VAL A 290 -1.93 -9.49 17.27
C VAL A 290 -2.80 -10.74 17.25
N GLN A 291 -3.43 -11.09 18.37
CA GLN A 291 -4.32 -12.24 18.48
C GLN A 291 -5.51 -12.10 17.51
N PHE A 292 -6.21 -10.97 17.54
CA PHE A 292 -7.36 -10.71 16.67
C PHE A 292 -6.95 -10.68 15.20
N THR A 293 -5.80 -10.07 14.88
CA THR A 293 -5.24 -10.05 13.52
C THR A 293 -5.01 -11.48 13.01
N GLY A 294 -4.44 -12.35 13.85
CA GLY A 294 -4.23 -13.76 13.51
C GLY A 294 -5.53 -14.56 13.35
N LYS A 295 -6.48 -14.39 14.29
CA LYS A 295 -7.82 -15.02 14.20
C LYS A 295 -8.51 -14.62 12.89
N LEU A 296 -8.55 -13.31 12.61
CA LEU A 296 -9.18 -12.73 11.43
C LEU A 296 -8.55 -13.23 10.13
N ARG A 297 -7.21 -13.33 10.08
CA ARG A 297 -6.47 -13.91 8.95
C ARG A 297 -6.98 -15.32 8.63
N ASN A 298 -7.10 -16.17 9.65
CA ASN A 298 -7.51 -17.55 9.46
C ASN A 298 -8.98 -17.62 9.01
N SER A 299 -9.89 -16.91 9.66
CA SER A 299 -11.32 -16.96 9.32
C SER A 299 -11.61 -16.43 7.91
N LEU A 300 -11.10 -15.24 7.58
CA LEU A 300 -11.34 -14.61 6.27
C LEU A 300 -10.59 -15.32 5.14
N GLY A 301 -9.45 -15.94 5.42
CA GLY A 301 -8.72 -16.75 4.45
C GLY A 301 -9.44 -18.04 4.05
N HIS A 302 -10.42 -18.50 4.84
CA HIS A 302 -11.21 -19.69 4.55
C HIS A 302 -12.57 -19.38 3.92
N ASN A 303 -13.16 -18.22 4.22
CA ASN A 303 -14.48 -17.84 3.71
C ASN A 303 -14.65 -16.32 3.72
N LEU A 304 -15.26 -15.75 2.68
CA LEU A 304 -15.67 -14.33 2.62
C LEU A 304 -17.20 -14.16 2.78
N GLY A 305 -17.99 -15.20 2.54
CA GLY A 305 -19.45 -15.19 2.61
C GLY A 305 -20.00 -15.43 4.01
N TRP A 306 -19.42 -14.79 5.02
CA TRP A 306 -19.86 -14.97 6.41
C TRP A 306 -21.23 -14.29 6.65
N PRO A 307 -22.18 -14.96 7.33
CA PRO A 307 -23.48 -14.38 7.69
C PRO A 307 -23.38 -13.44 8.91
N THR A 308 -22.34 -12.61 8.95
CA THR A 308 -22.04 -11.72 10.09
C THR A 308 -22.18 -10.27 9.67
N THR A 309 -22.91 -9.50 10.49
CA THR A 309 -23.08 -8.06 10.25
C THR A 309 -21.86 -7.32 10.80
N LEU A 310 -20.98 -6.86 9.92
CA LEU A 310 -19.91 -5.94 10.31
C LEU A 310 -20.46 -4.51 10.35
N ASN A 311 -20.52 -3.90 11.53
CA ASN A 311 -20.88 -2.50 11.69
C ASN A 311 -19.62 -1.60 11.66
N LYS A 312 -19.83 -0.28 11.59
CA LYS A 312 -18.73 0.70 11.52
C LYS A 312 -17.79 0.62 12.72
N LYS A 313 -18.32 0.56 13.95
CA LYS A 313 -17.49 0.47 15.17
C LYS A 313 -16.57 -0.75 15.13
N LEU A 314 -17.13 -1.93 14.84
CA LEU A 314 -16.36 -3.19 14.79
C LEU A 314 -15.32 -3.18 13.67
N TYR A 315 -15.69 -2.72 12.46
CA TYR A 315 -14.72 -2.55 11.37
C TYR A 315 -13.58 -1.63 11.80
N GLN A 316 -13.92 -0.55 12.52
CA GLN A 316 -12.92 0.41 12.92
C GLN A 316 -11.93 -0.15 13.94
N GLN A 317 -12.43 -0.87 14.94
CA GLN A 317 -11.60 -1.56 15.92
C GLN A 317 -10.71 -2.63 15.26
N LEU A 318 -11.26 -3.43 14.35
CA LEU A 318 -10.47 -4.44 13.63
C LEU A 318 -9.38 -3.83 12.77
N PHE A 319 -9.67 -2.75 12.04
CA PHE A 319 -8.65 -2.04 11.28
C PHE A 319 -7.51 -1.54 12.17
N GLN A 320 -7.85 -0.90 13.30
CA GLN A 320 -6.85 -0.41 14.25
C GLN A 320 -5.99 -1.55 14.81
N MET A 321 -6.60 -2.69 15.17
CA MET A 321 -5.87 -3.86 15.64
C MET A 321 -4.92 -4.42 14.56
N VAL A 322 -5.40 -4.57 13.33
CA VAL A 322 -4.61 -5.09 12.21
C VAL A 322 -3.46 -4.15 11.85
N PHE A 323 -3.73 -2.85 11.74
CA PHE A 323 -2.71 -1.87 11.40
C PHE A 323 -1.68 -1.71 12.53
N SER A 324 -2.13 -1.66 13.80
CA SER A 324 -1.22 -1.62 14.96
C SER A 324 -0.34 -2.87 15.03
N SER A 325 -0.87 -4.04 14.66
CA SER A 325 -0.07 -5.27 14.58
C SER A 325 1.00 -5.19 13.48
N CYS A 326 0.68 -4.58 12.33
CA CYS A 326 1.68 -4.31 11.28
C CYS A 326 2.77 -3.34 11.77
N LEU A 327 2.38 -2.22 12.37
CA LEU A 327 3.31 -1.24 12.93
C LEU A 327 4.18 -1.85 14.04
N HIS A 328 3.60 -2.72 14.85
CA HIS A 328 4.32 -3.42 15.92
C HIS A 328 5.44 -4.30 15.38
N VAL A 329 5.16 -5.08 14.33
CA VAL A 329 6.17 -5.90 13.65
C VAL A 329 7.28 -5.03 13.09
N LEU A 330 6.95 -3.90 12.44
CA LEU A 330 7.94 -2.95 11.93
C LEU A 330 8.80 -2.36 13.04
N ALA A 331 8.19 -1.89 14.13
CA ALA A 331 8.88 -1.30 15.26
C ALA A 331 9.83 -2.29 15.95
N CYS A 332 9.42 -3.55 16.12
CA CYS A 332 10.18 -4.54 16.87
C CYS A 332 11.22 -5.29 16.04
N LEU A 333 10.97 -5.53 14.75
CA LEU A 333 11.78 -6.44 13.92
C LEU A 333 12.56 -5.73 12.81
N TYR A 334 12.15 -4.52 12.41
CA TYR A 334 12.75 -3.81 11.27
C TYR A 334 13.59 -2.62 11.71
N ILE A 335 13.17 -1.95 12.78
CA ILE A 335 13.83 -0.76 13.30
C ILE A 335 14.87 -1.19 14.36
N PRO A 336 16.14 -0.75 14.25
CA PRO A 336 17.15 -1.03 15.26
C PRO A 336 16.70 -0.53 16.64
N ARG A 337 16.93 -1.36 17.65
CA ARG A 337 16.73 -0.95 19.05
C ARG A 337 17.81 0.05 19.44
N THR A 338 17.42 1.13 20.10
CA THR A 338 18.38 2.02 20.75
C THR A 338 19.11 1.24 21.84
N PRO A 339 20.45 1.32 21.91
CA PRO A 339 21.26 0.58 22.88
C PRO A 339 20.96 0.94 24.33
#